data_AF-A0A850GIG9-F1
#
_entry.id   AF-A0A850GIG9-F1
#
_cell.length_a   1.000
_cell.length_b   1.000
_cell.length_c   1.000
_cell.angle_alpha   90.00
_cell.angle_beta   90.00
_cell.angle_gamma   90.00
#
_symmetry.space_group_name_H-M   'P 1'
#
loop_
_entity.id
_entity.type
_entity.pdbx_description
1 polymer ?
#
loop_
_entity_poly.entity_id
_entity_poly.type
_entity_poly.pdbx_seq_one_letter_code
_entity_poly.pdbx_strand_id
1 'polypeptide(L)'
;MTRLRSRLSLLSLTFLSAASVGCVLYVEDTQCGEFAYAYQGDCYCEDGYQGDDPRGVGCDPVMSFLITDACDDGADIEWKLFSDDRDWTWPTGDDVYRTSGFDVDNREYIVCEQGEIICFGAQGAEGLTWGVGVDYSESCDDCCFSCGSYEQDLGFLTCN
;
A
#
# COMPACT_ATOMS: atom_id res chain seq x y z
N MET A 1 84.46 48.41 16.11
CA MET A 1 84.94 47.22 16.86
C MET A 1 83.72 46.69 17.60
N THR A 2 83.17 45.49 17.46
CA THR A 2 83.61 44.22 16.87
C THR A 2 82.34 43.38 16.63
N ARG A 3 82.33 42.58 15.56
CA ARG A 3 81.24 41.65 15.20
C ARG A 3 81.01 40.60 16.29
N LEU A 4 79.76 40.18 16.49
CA LEU A 4 79.49 38.79 16.87
C LEU A 4 78.18 38.31 16.25
N ARG A 5 78.31 37.51 15.18
CA ARG A 5 77.24 36.70 14.60
C ARG A 5 77.08 35.48 15.51
N SER A 6 75.96 35.33 16.18
CA SER A 6 75.57 34.06 16.81
C SER A 6 74.49 33.41 15.96
N ARG A 7 74.87 32.33 15.26
CA ARG A 7 73.94 31.41 14.61
C ARG A 7 73.53 30.40 15.67
N LEU A 8 72.25 30.36 16.06
CA LEU A 8 71.71 29.20 16.78
C LEU A 8 70.44 28.74 16.04
N SER A 9 70.52 27.50 15.58
CA SER A 9 69.52 26.82 14.75
C SER A 9 68.16 26.75 15.41
N LEU A 10 67.13 27.21 14.70
CA LEU A 10 65.73 26.88 14.97
C LEU A 10 65.50 25.41 14.61
N LEU A 11 65.54 24.52 15.60
CA LEU A 11 65.00 23.16 15.48
C LEU A 11 63.48 23.25 15.55
N SER A 12 62.85 23.39 14.39
CA SER A 12 61.41 23.22 14.22
C SER A 12 61.06 21.74 14.43
N LEU A 13 60.63 21.37 15.64
CA LEU A 13 59.95 20.09 15.89
C LEU A 13 58.59 20.13 15.19
N THR A 14 58.52 19.58 13.99
CA THR A 14 57.25 19.24 13.36
C THR A 14 56.64 18.04 14.09
N PHE A 15 55.66 18.29 14.95
CA PHE A 15 54.78 17.25 15.46
C PHE A 15 53.97 16.70 14.28
N LEU A 16 54.34 15.53 13.76
CA LEU A 16 53.47 14.75 12.89
C LEU A 16 52.41 14.09 13.77
N SER A 17 51.26 14.72 13.90
CA SER A 17 50.05 14.08 14.39
C SER A 17 49.60 13.05 13.35
N ALA A 18 49.88 11.78 13.59
CA ALA A 18 49.32 10.67 12.84
C ALA A 18 47.84 10.55 13.20
N ALA A 19 46.96 11.08 12.35
CA ALA A 19 45.54 10.78 12.42
C ALA A 19 45.33 9.36 11.87
N SER A 20 45.11 8.38 12.75
CA SER A 20 44.60 7.08 12.32
C SER A 20 43.15 7.28 11.89
N VAL A 21 42.92 7.42 10.58
CA VAL A 21 41.58 7.31 10.02
C VAL A 21 41.22 5.83 10.14
N GLY A 22 40.59 5.45 11.25
CA GLY A 22 39.92 4.16 11.35
C GLY A 22 38.92 4.06 10.19
N CYS A 23 38.79 2.90 9.56
CA CYS A 23 37.79 2.68 8.52
C CYS A 23 36.41 2.99 9.11
N VAL A 24 35.88 4.17 8.81
CA VAL A 24 34.47 4.48 9.05
C VAL A 24 33.73 3.76 7.94
N LEU A 25 33.09 2.64 8.28
CA LEU A 25 32.11 2.02 7.42
C LEU A 25 30.90 2.95 7.38
N TYR A 26 30.75 3.70 6.29
CA TYR A 26 29.46 4.28 5.95
C TYR A 26 28.56 3.10 5.57
N VAL A 27 27.66 2.73 6.47
CA VAL A 27 26.48 1.97 6.05
C VAL A 27 25.64 3.01 5.31
N GLU A 28 25.51 2.89 3.99
CA GLU A 28 24.51 3.67 3.27
C GLU A 28 23.16 3.25 3.84
N ASP A 29 22.48 4.15 4.54
CA ASP A 29 21.14 3.90 5.04
C ASP A 29 20.29 3.49 3.84
N THR A 30 19.74 2.27 3.89
CA THR A 30 18.88 1.76 2.82
C THR A 30 17.63 2.63 2.77
N GLN A 31 17.50 3.41 1.70
CA GLN A 31 16.33 4.24 1.45
C GLN A 31 15.29 3.39 0.73
N CYS A 32 14.18 3.14 1.41
CA CYS A 32 13.02 2.47 0.85
C CYS A 32 11.99 3.49 0.35
N GLY A 33 11.09 3.03 -0.52
CA GLY A 33 9.96 3.81 -0.99
C GLY A 33 8.90 4.05 0.09
N GLU A 34 7.82 4.70 -0.28
CA GLU A 34 6.70 4.94 0.61
C GLU A 34 6.06 3.61 1.08
N PHE A 35 5.61 3.57 2.34
CA PHE A 35 5.02 2.38 2.98
C PHE A 35 5.91 1.14 2.95
N ALA A 36 7.24 1.35 2.97
CA ALA A 36 8.23 0.28 3.04
C ALA A 36 9.28 0.57 4.11
N TYR A 37 9.77 -0.48 4.76
CA TYR A 37 10.82 -0.40 5.78
C TYR A 37 12.07 -1.16 5.37
N ALA A 38 13.22 -0.67 5.84
CA ALA A 38 14.51 -1.30 5.61
C ALA A 38 14.80 -2.36 6.68
N TYR A 39 15.19 -3.56 6.25
CA TYR A 39 15.68 -4.62 7.12
C TYR A 39 16.85 -5.36 6.46
N GLN A 40 18.00 -5.42 7.13
CA GLN A 40 19.24 -6.05 6.65
C GLN A 40 19.71 -5.59 5.25
N GLY A 41 19.39 -4.36 4.86
CA GLY A 41 19.78 -3.80 3.56
C GLY A 41 18.75 -4.04 2.44
N ASP A 42 17.65 -4.73 2.74
CA ASP A 42 16.51 -4.94 1.86
C ASP A 42 15.29 -4.13 2.30
N CYS A 43 14.39 -3.86 1.35
CA CYS A 43 13.14 -3.14 1.61
C CYS A 43 11.95 -4.10 1.54
N TYR A 44 11.03 -3.93 2.48
CA TYR A 44 9.83 -4.74 2.62
C TYR A 44 8.63 -3.82 2.81
N CYS A 45 7.49 -4.17 2.23
CA CYS A 45 6.25 -3.43 2.46
C CYS A 45 5.82 -3.52 3.92
N GLU A 46 5.25 -2.44 4.43
CA GLU A 46 4.59 -2.42 5.73
C GLU A 46 3.33 -3.31 5.73
N ASP A 47 2.85 -3.67 6.92
CA ASP A 47 1.63 -4.46 7.07
C ASP A 47 0.44 -3.72 6.41
N GLY A 48 -0.29 -4.45 5.56
CA GLY A 48 -1.40 -3.87 4.79
C GLY A 48 -0.97 -3.17 3.50
N TYR A 49 0.28 -3.33 3.07
CA TYR A 49 0.77 -2.86 1.77
C TYR A 49 1.46 -4.01 1.00
N GLN A 50 1.42 -3.94 -0.34
CA GLN A 50 2.03 -4.91 -1.26
C GLN A 50 2.65 -4.20 -2.46
N GLY A 51 3.71 -4.78 -3.03
CA GLY A 51 4.36 -4.21 -4.21
C GLY A 51 5.62 -4.97 -4.61
N ASP A 52 5.95 -4.90 -5.91
CA ASP A 52 7.11 -5.58 -6.49
C ASP A 52 8.40 -4.74 -6.41
N ASP A 53 8.31 -3.43 -6.17
CA ASP A 53 9.46 -2.53 -6.00
C ASP A 53 9.38 -1.64 -4.74
N PRO A 54 9.60 -2.23 -3.54
CA PRO A 54 9.62 -1.48 -2.28
C PRO A 54 10.79 -0.49 -2.13
N ARG A 55 11.74 -0.46 -3.08
CA ARG A 55 12.89 0.48 -3.08
C ARG A 55 12.61 1.73 -3.90
N GLY A 56 11.94 1.58 -5.04
CA GLY A 56 11.67 2.66 -5.97
C GLY A 56 10.31 3.30 -5.75
N VAL A 57 9.29 2.74 -6.38
CA VAL A 57 7.93 3.31 -6.39
C VAL A 57 7.21 3.18 -5.04
N GLY A 58 7.65 2.27 -4.17
CA GLY A 58 7.02 2.02 -2.87
C GLY A 58 6.06 0.84 -2.93
N CYS A 59 5.15 0.78 -1.97
CA CYS A 59 4.15 -0.26 -1.86
C CYS A 59 2.73 0.32 -1.93
N ASP A 60 1.84 -0.41 -2.59
CA ASP A 60 0.44 -0.05 -2.74
C ASP A 60 -0.38 -0.63 -1.57
N PRO A 61 -1.41 0.08 -1.09
CA PRO A 61 -2.28 -0.41 -0.02
C PRO A 61 -3.06 -1.68 -0.44
N VAL A 62 -3.22 -2.56 0.54
CA VAL A 62 -4.12 -3.71 0.51
C VAL A 62 -5.39 -3.35 1.27
N MET A 63 -6.48 -3.20 0.55
CA MET A 63 -7.79 -2.90 1.13
C MET A 63 -8.60 -4.19 1.27
N SER A 64 -9.27 -4.38 2.42
CA SER A 64 -10.15 -5.53 2.65
C SER A 64 -11.61 -5.11 2.56
N PHE A 65 -12.45 -5.95 1.97
CA PHE A 65 -13.89 -5.76 1.92
C PHE A 65 -14.59 -6.90 2.65
N LEU A 66 -15.53 -6.55 3.53
CA LEU A 66 -16.41 -7.49 4.22
C LEU A 66 -17.84 -7.30 3.72
N ILE A 67 -18.52 -8.39 3.40
CA ILE A 67 -19.91 -8.38 2.95
C ILE A 67 -20.67 -9.60 3.43
N THR A 68 -21.92 -9.39 3.82
CA THR A 68 -22.79 -10.47 4.29
C THR A 68 -24.07 -10.51 3.47
N ASP A 69 -24.37 -11.67 2.94
CA ASP A 69 -25.64 -11.94 2.28
C ASP A 69 -26.74 -12.07 3.33
N ALA A 70 -27.63 -11.09 3.42
CA ALA A 70 -28.78 -11.14 4.34
C ALA A 70 -30.09 -11.27 3.59
N CYS A 71 -30.05 -11.69 2.33
CA CYS A 71 -31.23 -11.91 1.52
C CYS A 71 -31.58 -13.40 1.49
N ASP A 72 -32.58 -13.81 2.28
CA ASP A 72 -33.05 -15.20 2.35
C ASP A 72 -33.98 -15.55 1.18
N ASP A 73 -33.51 -15.37 -0.06
CA ASP A 73 -34.23 -15.72 -1.30
C ASP A 73 -33.78 -17.06 -1.91
N GLY A 74 -32.75 -17.68 -1.30
CA GLY A 74 -32.18 -18.95 -1.74
C GLY A 74 -31.20 -18.86 -2.91
N ALA A 75 -30.80 -17.64 -3.31
CA ALA A 75 -29.72 -17.38 -4.25
C ALA A 75 -28.51 -16.76 -3.56
N ASP A 76 -27.32 -16.94 -4.15
CA ASP A 76 -26.12 -16.21 -3.74
C ASP A 76 -26.07 -14.86 -4.48
N ILE A 77 -25.41 -13.88 -3.87
CA ILE A 77 -25.19 -12.55 -4.45
C ILE A 77 -23.87 -12.52 -5.20
N GLU A 78 -23.91 -12.05 -6.45
CA GLU A 78 -22.73 -11.74 -7.26
C GLU A 78 -22.28 -10.31 -7.01
N TRP A 79 -20.99 -10.09 -6.81
CA TRP A 79 -20.47 -8.75 -6.50
C TRP A 79 -19.08 -8.49 -7.05
N LYS A 80 -18.75 -7.20 -7.16
CA LYS A 80 -17.55 -6.71 -7.82
C LYS A 80 -17.14 -5.35 -7.28
N LEU A 81 -15.86 -5.05 -7.44
CA LEU A 81 -15.27 -3.75 -7.15
C LEU A 81 -14.75 -3.13 -8.43
N PHE A 82 -14.92 -1.82 -8.55
CA PHE A 82 -14.55 -1.05 -9.73
C PHE A 82 -13.65 0.10 -9.32
N SER A 83 -12.63 0.34 -10.13
CA SER A 83 -11.93 1.62 -10.05
C SER A 83 -12.72 2.68 -10.80
N ASP A 84 -12.94 3.83 -10.17
CA ASP A 84 -13.48 5.01 -10.85
C ASP A 84 -12.37 5.86 -11.51
N ASP A 85 -11.11 5.63 -11.15
CA ASP A 85 -9.96 6.39 -11.68
C ASP A 85 -9.30 5.73 -12.90
N ARG A 86 -9.46 4.41 -13.07
CA ARG A 86 -8.86 3.64 -14.17
C ARG A 86 -9.75 2.50 -14.64
N ASP A 87 -9.48 2.00 -15.85
CA ASP A 87 -10.20 0.86 -16.43
C ASP A 87 -9.75 -0.45 -15.77
N TRP A 88 -10.23 -0.67 -14.55
CA TRP A 88 -9.84 -1.79 -13.71
C TRP A 88 -10.98 -2.26 -12.80
N THR A 89 -11.05 -3.57 -12.58
CA THR A 89 -12.04 -4.20 -11.69
C THR A 89 -11.41 -5.31 -10.86
N TRP A 90 -12.05 -5.63 -9.73
CA TRP A 90 -11.73 -6.79 -8.92
C TRP A 90 -12.98 -7.66 -8.72
N PRO A 91 -12.94 -8.94 -9.13
CA PRO A 91 -11.90 -9.54 -9.97
C PRO A 91 -11.84 -8.89 -11.36
N THR A 92 -10.75 -9.09 -12.08
CA THR A 92 -10.52 -8.49 -13.41
C THR A 92 -11.38 -9.14 -14.49
N GLY A 93 -11.74 -8.39 -15.54
CA GLY A 93 -12.44 -8.93 -16.71
C GLY A 93 -13.93 -9.18 -16.43
N ASP A 94 -14.49 -10.29 -16.91
CA ASP A 94 -15.91 -10.63 -16.75
C ASP A 94 -16.22 -11.45 -15.48
N ASP A 95 -15.20 -11.72 -14.66
CA ASP A 95 -15.37 -12.49 -13.44
C ASP A 95 -16.11 -11.68 -12.35
N VAL A 96 -16.69 -12.41 -11.39
CA VAL A 96 -17.42 -11.85 -10.22
C VAL A 96 -17.12 -12.66 -8.97
N TYR A 97 -17.13 -12.00 -7.81
CA TYR A 97 -17.18 -12.68 -6.52
C TYR A 97 -18.60 -13.20 -6.26
N ARG A 98 -18.73 -14.23 -5.42
CA ARG A 98 -20.02 -14.80 -5.00
C ARG A 98 -20.05 -14.96 -3.49
N THR A 99 -21.18 -14.64 -2.87
CA THR A 99 -21.38 -14.92 -1.45
C THR A 99 -21.41 -16.42 -1.19
N SER A 100 -21.03 -16.83 0.02
CA SER A 100 -20.96 -18.24 0.43
C SER A 100 -22.28 -18.78 1.01
N GLY A 101 -23.39 -18.07 0.76
CA GLY A 101 -24.73 -18.36 1.26
C GLY A 101 -25.22 -17.39 2.35
N PHE A 102 -26.48 -17.60 2.76
CA PHE A 102 -27.21 -16.74 3.70
C PHE A 102 -26.53 -16.59 5.07
N ASP A 103 -26.40 -15.33 5.50
CA ASP A 103 -25.86 -14.87 6.77
C ASP A 103 -24.41 -15.34 7.02
N VAL A 104 -23.65 -15.50 5.94
CA VAL A 104 -22.22 -15.84 5.98
C VAL A 104 -21.39 -14.64 5.53
N ASP A 105 -20.44 -14.25 6.37
CA ASP A 105 -19.45 -13.21 6.07
C ASP A 105 -18.51 -13.66 4.94
N ASN A 106 -18.37 -12.81 3.92
CA ASN A 106 -17.43 -12.99 2.81
C ASN A 106 -16.41 -11.88 2.84
N ARG A 107 -15.15 -12.23 2.55
CA ARG A 107 -14.03 -11.32 2.69
C ARG A 107 -13.08 -11.42 1.52
N GLU A 108 -12.83 -10.28 0.89
CA GLU A 108 -11.86 -10.16 -0.19
C GLU A 108 -10.80 -9.11 0.14
N TYR A 109 -9.67 -9.22 -0.56
CA TYR A 109 -8.53 -8.32 -0.43
C TYR A 109 -8.12 -7.87 -1.82
N ILE A 110 -7.96 -6.57 -2.00
CA ILE A 110 -7.49 -5.98 -3.25
C ILE A 110 -6.24 -5.15 -3.00
N VAL A 111 -5.37 -5.09 -4.00
CA VAL A 111 -4.32 -4.07 -4.09
C VAL A 111 -4.83 -2.97 -5.00
N CYS A 112 -4.79 -1.73 -4.53
CA CYS A 112 -5.26 -0.55 -5.25
C CYS A 112 -4.26 0.61 -5.11
N GLU A 113 -4.33 1.60 -6.00
CA GLU A 113 -3.43 2.74 -6.00
C GLU A 113 -3.82 3.70 -4.85
N GLN A 114 -2.82 4.28 -4.17
CA GLN A 114 -3.08 5.14 -3.01
C GLN A 114 -4.02 6.31 -3.37
N GLY A 115 -5.18 6.37 -2.71
CA GLY A 115 -6.20 7.41 -2.94
C GLY A 115 -7.20 7.13 -4.05
N GLU A 116 -7.00 6.05 -4.83
CA GLU A 116 -7.92 5.57 -5.87
C GLU A 116 -9.34 5.38 -5.31
N ILE A 117 -10.36 5.76 -6.08
CA ILE A 117 -11.77 5.59 -5.71
C ILE A 117 -12.24 4.21 -6.16
N ILE A 118 -12.63 3.40 -5.18
CA ILE A 118 -13.10 2.03 -5.34
C ILE A 118 -14.59 1.98 -5.09
N CYS A 119 -15.37 1.64 -6.11
CA CYS A 119 -16.82 1.56 -6.05
C CYS A 119 -17.28 0.10 -5.95
N PHE A 120 -18.22 -0.15 -5.05
CA PHE A 120 -18.85 -1.45 -4.86
C PHE A 120 -20.12 -1.59 -5.68
N GLY A 121 -20.31 -2.75 -6.31
CA GLY A 121 -21.55 -3.12 -6.98
C GLY A 121 -21.88 -4.60 -6.82
N ALA A 122 -23.17 -4.90 -6.69
CA ALA A 122 -23.66 -6.27 -6.58
C ALA A 122 -25.01 -6.48 -7.25
N GLN A 123 -25.29 -7.74 -7.58
CA GLN A 123 -26.49 -8.22 -8.24
C GLN A 123 -26.97 -9.52 -7.56
N GLY A 124 -28.23 -9.52 -7.14
CA GLY A 124 -28.93 -10.69 -6.60
C GLY A 124 -29.95 -11.23 -7.59
N ALA A 125 -30.79 -12.17 -7.13
CA ALA A 125 -31.86 -12.72 -7.95
C ALA A 125 -32.91 -11.65 -8.32
N GLU A 126 -33.70 -11.97 -9.35
CA GLU A 126 -34.85 -11.17 -9.79
C GLU A 126 -34.55 -9.69 -10.15
N GLY A 127 -33.29 -9.37 -10.44
CA GLY A 127 -32.88 -8.01 -10.82
C GLY A 127 -32.57 -7.10 -9.64
N LEU A 128 -32.45 -7.64 -8.42
CA LEU A 128 -32.06 -6.88 -7.24
C LEU A 128 -30.59 -6.39 -7.34
N THR A 129 -30.36 -5.10 -7.13
CA THR A 129 -29.03 -4.48 -7.26
C THR A 129 -28.63 -3.73 -5.99
N TRP A 130 -27.32 -3.68 -5.74
CA TRP A 130 -26.73 -2.82 -4.71
C TRP A 130 -25.54 -2.05 -5.28
N GLY A 131 -25.29 -0.88 -4.71
CA GLY A 131 -24.22 0.01 -5.14
C GLY A 131 -24.38 0.39 -6.62
N VAL A 132 -23.29 0.27 -7.38
CA VAL A 132 -23.27 0.55 -8.83
C VAL A 132 -23.74 -0.63 -9.71
N GLY A 133 -24.18 -1.73 -9.09
CA GLY A 133 -24.49 -2.99 -9.78
C GLY A 133 -23.25 -3.73 -10.26
N VAL A 134 -23.40 -5.02 -10.59
CA VAL A 134 -22.27 -5.89 -10.97
C VAL A 134 -21.65 -5.53 -12.34
N ASP A 135 -22.30 -4.65 -13.09
CA ASP A 135 -21.88 -4.16 -14.41
C ASP A 135 -21.56 -2.65 -14.42
N TYR A 136 -21.50 -1.99 -13.25
CA TYR A 136 -21.31 -0.53 -13.14
C TYR A 136 -22.39 0.30 -13.86
N SER A 137 -23.63 -0.20 -13.91
CA SER A 137 -24.74 0.44 -14.63
C SER A 137 -25.60 1.37 -13.77
N GLU A 138 -25.54 1.22 -12.45
CA GLU A 138 -26.37 1.97 -11.51
C GLU A 138 -25.63 3.18 -10.95
N SER A 139 -26.37 4.24 -10.63
CA SER A 139 -25.83 5.40 -9.92
C SER A 139 -25.93 5.21 -8.41
N CYS A 140 -24.88 5.54 -7.67
CA CYS A 140 -24.85 5.43 -6.23
C CYS A 140 -23.92 6.48 -5.61
N ASP A 141 -24.35 7.12 -4.52
CA ASP A 141 -23.63 8.24 -3.91
C ASP A 141 -22.69 7.80 -2.77
N ASP A 142 -23.01 6.70 -2.07
CA ASP A 142 -22.34 6.30 -0.82
C ASP A 142 -21.73 4.88 -0.86
N CYS A 143 -21.42 4.37 -2.06
CA CYS A 143 -20.81 3.03 -2.24
C CYS A 143 -19.40 3.08 -2.86
N CYS A 144 -18.77 4.25 -2.89
CA CYS A 144 -17.41 4.43 -3.36
C CYS A 144 -16.50 4.92 -2.23
N PHE A 145 -15.32 4.34 -2.14
CA PHE A 145 -14.41 4.48 -1.00
C PHE A 145 -13.00 4.80 -1.49
N SER A 146 -12.28 5.65 -0.76
CA SER A 146 -10.88 5.94 -1.11
C SER A 146 -9.97 4.81 -0.65
N CYS A 147 -9.15 4.32 -1.56
CA CYS A 147 -8.23 3.21 -1.37
C CYS A 147 -7.23 3.50 -0.24
N GLY A 148 -7.06 2.52 0.64
CA GLY A 148 -6.09 2.54 1.74
C GLY A 148 -6.00 1.21 2.48
N SER A 149 -5.05 1.12 3.40
CA SER A 149 -4.81 -0.07 4.22
C SER A 149 -5.81 -0.16 5.39
N TYR A 150 -7.07 -0.46 5.08
CA TYR A 150 -8.12 -0.69 6.08
C TYR A 150 -9.18 -1.68 5.56
N GLU A 151 -10.11 -2.04 6.44
CA GLU A 151 -11.27 -2.85 6.11
C GLU A 151 -12.48 -1.97 5.87
N GLN A 152 -13.11 -2.15 4.70
CA GLN A 152 -14.42 -1.60 4.39
C GLN A 152 -15.48 -2.67 4.62
N ASP A 153 -16.29 -2.45 5.65
CA ASP A 153 -17.50 -3.23 5.87
C ASP A 153 -18.63 -2.67 5.01
N LEU A 154 -19.10 -3.46 4.05
CA LEU A 154 -20.22 -3.13 3.17
C LEU A 154 -21.57 -3.47 3.82
N GLY A 155 -21.54 -4.17 4.96
CA GLY A 155 -22.70 -4.55 5.75
C GLY A 155 -23.50 -5.71 5.16
N PHE A 156 -24.78 -5.70 5.49
CA PHE A 156 -25.73 -6.76 5.16
C PHE A 156 -26.54 -6.38 3.92
N LEU A 157 -26.44 -7.20 2.87
CA LEU A 157 -27.24 -7.05 1.67
C LEU A 157 -28.63 -7.67 1.88
N THR A 158 -29.64 -6.84 2.10
CA THR A 158 -31.03 -7.28 2.32
C THR A 158 -31.87 -7.20 1.04
N CYS A 159 -32.94 -7.99 0.93
CA CYS A 159 -33.81 -8.08 -0.25
C CYS A 159 -34.71 -6.85 -0.58
N ASN A 160 -34.36 -5.63 -0.13
CA ASN A 160 -35.28 -4.48 -0.11
C ASN A 160 -34.98 -3.44 -1.19
#